data_AF-A0A6L8URF8-F1
#
_entry.id   AF-A0A6L8URF8-F1
#
_cell.length_a   1.000
_cell.length_b   1.000
_cell.length_c   1.000
_cell.angle_alpha   90.00
_cell.angle_beta   90.00
_cell.angle_gamma   90.00
#
_symmetry.space_group_name_H-M   'P 1'
#
loop_
_entity.id
_entity.type
_entity.pdbx_description
1 polymer ?
#
loop_
_entity_poly.entity_id
_entity_poly.type
_entity_poly.pdbx_seq_one_letter_code
_entity_poly.pdbx_strand_id
1 'polypeptide(L)' 'MELSWELSFYNLLSRNEIFNRLQIERTETDWLICRVEDQTFMGSGGVFNLDEIIEIIKNWVASIK' A
#
# COMPACT_ATOMS: atom_id res chain seq x y z
N MET A 1 -2.70 22.33 8.78
CA MET A 1 -1.72 21.26 9.04
C MET A 1 -1.96 20.16 8.00
N GLU A 2 -1.41 20.31 6.80
CA GLU A 2 -1.64 19.37 5.68
C GLU A 2 -0.36 18.65 5.23
N LEU A 3 0.79 18.96 5.84
CA LEU A 3 2.09 18.44 5.42
C LEU A 3 2.44 17.06 6.02
N SER A 4 1.73 16.61 7.06
CA SER A 4 2.05 15.34 7.74
C SER A 4 1.68 14.10 6.92
N TRP A 5 0.60 14.17 6.16
CA TRP A 5 0.10 13.04 5.36
C TRP A 5 0.93 12.85 4.09
N GLU A 6 1.33 13.95 3.45
CA GLU A 6 2.14 13.94 2.24
C GLU A 6 3.53 13.34 2.49
N LEU A 7 4.16 13.68 3.62
CA LEU A 7 5.45 13.09 4.04
C LEU A 7 5.33 11.60 4.36
N SER A 8 4.22 11.15 4.94
CA SER A 8 3.98 9.72 5.21
C SER A 8 3.83 8.90 3.92
N PHE A 9 3.17 9.48 2.91
CA PHE A 9 3.02 8.84 1.60
C PHE A 9 4.35 8.76 0.83
N TYR A 10 5.16 9.83 0.88
CA TYR A 10 6.47 9.87 0.21
C TYR A 10 7.51 8.95 0.85
N ASN A 11 7.46 8.78 2.18
CA ASN A 11 8.36 7.85 2.89
C ASN A 11 8.09 6.39 2.52
N LEU A 12 6.87 6.03 2.11
CA LEU A 12 6.57 4.66 1.67
C LEU A 12 7.15 4.31 0.29
N LEU A 13 7.43 5.33 -0.53
CA LEU A 13 7.93 5.17 -1.90
C LEU A 13 9.45 5.30 -2.00
N SER A 14 10.12 5.85 -0.98
CA SER A 14 11.55 6.15 -1.01
C SER A 14 12.41 5.04 -0.41
N ARG A 15 12.89 4.16 -1.30
CA ARG A 15 14.10 3.31 -1.20
C ARG A 15 14.15 2.27 -0.07
N ASN A 16 13.97 1.00 -0.48
CA ASN A 16 14.52 -0.21 0.14
C ASN A 16 14.09 -0.55 1.57
N GLU A 17 13.22 0.23 2.21
CA GLU A 17 12.56 -0.24 3.41
C GLU A 17 11.46 -1.21 2.99
N ILE A 18 11.54 -2.42 3.53
CA ILE A 18 10.57 -3.50 3.39
C ILE A 18 9.17 -2.90 3.41
N PHE A 19 8.39 -3.13 2.36
CA PHE A 19 7.02 -2.66 2.27
C PHE A 19 6.25 -3.17 3.49
N ASN A 20 6.11 -2.32 4.52
CA ASN A 20 5.45 -2.71 5.75
C ASN A 20 3.95 -2.40 5.67
N ARG A 21 3.56 -1.23 5.14
CA ARG A 21 2.15 -0.82 5.09
C ARG A 21 1.87 0.36 4.14
N LEU A 22 1.00 0.18 3.16
CA LEU A 22 0.37 1.23 2.36
C LEU A 22 -1.09 1.42 2.79
N GLN A 23 -1.50 2.66 2.97
CA GLN A 23 -2.90 3.02 3.20
C GLN A 23 -3.25 4.22 2.33
N ILE A 24 -4.35 4.10 1.61
CA ILE A 24 -4.90 5.16 0.76
C ILE A 24 -6.39 5.26 1.06
N GLU A 25 -6.86 6.44 1.42
CA GLU A 25 -8.28 6.73 1.65
C GLU A 25 -8.70 7.85 0.70
N ARG A 26 -9.60 7.54 -0.24
CA ARG A 26 -10.13 8.52 -1.22
C ARG A 26 -11.62 8.72 -0.99
N THR A 27 -12.40 7.64 -1.00
CA THR A 27 -13.84 7.63 -0.69
C THR A 27 -14.23 6.33 0.04
N GLU A 28 -15.50 6.21 0.44
CA GLU A 28 -16.03 4.98 1.07
C GLU A 28 -15.91 3.73 0.17
N THR A 29 -15.99 3.90 -1.15
CA THR A 29 -15.90 2.80 -2.12
C THR A 29 -14.55 2.74 -2.84
N ASP A 30 -13.68 3.73 -2.59
CA ASP A 30 -12.35 3.86 -3.18
C ASP A 30 -11.31 4.11 -2.08
N TRP A 31 -10.83 3.02 -1.50
CA TRP A 31 -9.80 3.01 -0.46
C TRP A 31 -9.05 1.70 -0.52
N LEU A 32 -7.80 1.68 -0.05
CA LEU A 32 -7.06 0.43 0.11
C LEU A 32 -6.10 0.49 1.29
N ILE A 33 -5.86 -0.68 1.85
CA ILE A 33 -4.84 -0.96 2.87
C ILE A 33 -4.11 -2.22 2.41
N CYS A 34 -2.80 -2.09 2.19
CA CYS A 34 -1.92 -3.20 1.89
C CYS A 34 -0.82 -3.25 2.95
N ARG A 35 -0.47 -4.43 3.46
CA ARG A 35 0.60 -4.60 4.44
C ARG A 35 1.27 -5.95 4.28
N VAL A 36 2.46 -6.09 4.85
CA VAL A 36 3.15 -7.38 4.94
C VAL A 36 3.41 -7.69 6.40
N GLU A 37 2.89 -8.82 6.86
CA GLU A 37 3.06 -9.33 8.21
C GLU A 37 3.49 -10.79 8.09
N ASP A 38 4.53 -11.22 8.80
CA ASP A 38 5.03 -12.60 8.77
C ASP A 38 5.22 -13.18 7.36
N GLN A 39 5.85 -12.41 6.47
CA GLN A 39 6.08 -12.75 5.05
C GLN A 39 4.80 -12.97 4.23
N THR A 40 3.65 -12.56 4.75
CA THR A 40 2.34 -12.68 4.09
C THR A 40 1.85 -11.29 3.68
N PHE A 41 1.56 -11.11 2.39
CA PHE A 41 0.90 -9.91 1.90
C PHE A 41 -0.60 -9.94 2.20
N MET A 42 -1.12 -8.87 2.78
CA MET A 42 -2.54 -8.69 3.06
C MET A 42 -3.04 -7.39 2.42
N GLY A 43 -4.03 -7.50 1.54
CA GLY A 43 -4.68 -6.37 0.88
C GLY A 43 -6.17 -6.33 1.21
N SER A 44 -6.71 -5.14 1.47
CA SER A 44 -8.14 -4.88 1.64
C SER A 44 -8.47 -3.53 1.03
N GLY A 45 -9.69 -3.36 0.52
CA GLY A 45 -10.08 -2.12 -0.11
C GLY A 45 -11.55 -2.04 -0.42
N GLY A 46 -11.94 -0.89 -0.97
CA GLY A 46 -13.27 -0.65 -1.51
C GLY A 46 -13.58 -1.55 -2.71
N VAL A 47 -14.85 -1.56 -3.11
CA VAL A 47 -15.38 -2.46 -4.15
C VAL A 47 -14.72 -2.29 -5.53
N PHE A 48 -13.99 -1.19 -5.74
CA PHE A 48 -13.32 -0.87 -7.00
C PHE A 48 -11.79 -1.05 -6.97
N ASN A 49 -11.20 -1.47 -5.85
CA ASN A 49 -9.75 -1.42 -5.65
C ASN A 49 -9.01 -2.75 -5.87
N LEU A 50 -9.70 -3.83 -6.27
CA LEU A 50 -9.08 -5.14 -6.43
C LEU A 50 -7.90 -5.12 -7.41
N ASP A 51 -8.05 -4.45 -8.56
CA ASP A 51 -6.99 -4.39 -9.57
C ASP A 51 -5.73 -3.67 -9.06
N GLU A 52 -5.92 -2.57 -8.32
CA GLU A 52 -4.81 -1.81 -7.71
C GLU A 52 -4.08 -2.65 -6.65
N ILE A 53 -4.82 -3.40 -5.82
CA ILE A 53 -4.25 -4.33 -4.83
C ILE A 53 -3.44 -5.44 -5.52
N ILE A 54 -3.93 -5.97 -6.66
CA ILE A 54 -3.21 -6.99 -7.45
C ILE A 54 -1.90 -6.43 -8.02
N GLU A 55 -1.86 -5.17 -8.44
CA GLU A 55 -0.64 -4.53 -8.91
C GLU A 55 0.39 -4.37 -7.77
N ILE A 56 -0.08 -3.94 -6.59
CA ILE A 56 0.77 -3.78 -5.41
C ILE A 56 1.41 -5.12 -4.99
N ILE A 57 0.65 -6.23 -4.93
CA ILE A 57 1.23 -7.53 -4.58
C ILE A 57 2.24 -8.02 -5.62
N LYS A 58 2.02 -7.78 -6.92
CA LYS A 58 2.99 -8.13 -7.97
C LYS A 58 4.31 -7.40 -7.77
N ASN A 59 4.24 -6.10 -7.47
CA ASN A 59 5.42 -5.28 -7.19
C ASN A 59 6.14 -5.73 -5.91
N TRP A 60 5.40 -6.11 -4.87
CA TRP A 60 5.97 -6.69 -3.66
C TRP A 60 6.68 -8.00 -3.94
N VAL A 61 6.05 -8.96 -4.63
CA VAL A 61 6.68 -10.25 -4.99
C VAL A 61 7.95 -10.03 -5.80
N ALA A 62 7.94 -9.11 -6.78
CA ALA A 62 9.12 -8.79 -7.58
C ALA A 62 10.26 -8.13 -6.77
N SER A 63 9.96 -7.56 -5.60
CA SER A 63 10.96 -6.98 -4.70
C SER A 63 11.65 -8.01 -3.79
N ILE A 64 11.02 -9.19 -3.60
CA ILE A 64 11.61 -10.31 -2.85
C ILE A 64 12.68 -10.93 -3.75
N LYS A 65 13.95 -10.86 -3.32
CA LYS A 65 15.08 -11.50 -3.98
C LYS A 65 15.38 -12.87 -3.40
#